data_AF-A0A7C1AA02-F1
#
_entry.id   AF-A0A7C1AA02-F1
#
_cell.length_a   1.000
_cell.length_b   1.000
_cell.length_c   1.000
_cell.angle_alpha   90.00
_cell.angle_beta   90.00
_cell.angle_gamma   90.00
#
_symmetry.space_group_name_H-M   'P 1'
#
loop_
_entity.id
_entity.type
_entity.pdbx_description
1 polymer ?
#
loop_
_entity_poly.entity_id
_entity_poly.type
_entity_poly.pdbx_seq_one_letter_code
_entity_poly.pdbx_strand_id
1 'polypeptide(L)'
;MNNTEFHATVVRASGNRTLERIWSMLEPYARTYVTAMVPGTDLTWLTQRHVGIVEALEARDPERAGEAMRVHAREAQELILAMDESMFGKKTSGAEGDD
;
A
#
# COMPACT_ATOMS: atom_id res chain seq x y z
N MET A 1 -13.59 -3.09 8.24
CA MET A 1 -12.95 -1.82 7.86
C MET A 1 -12.21 -2.04 6.56
N ASN A 2 -12.37 -1.16 5.57
CA ASN A 2 -11.60 -1.26 4.32
C ASN A 2 -10.20 -0.61 4.46
N ASN A 3 -9.32 -0.87 3.50
CA ASN A 3 -7.94 -0.38 3.50
C ASN A 3 -7.85 1.16 3.66
N THR A 4 -8.66 1.90 2.92
CA THR A 4 -8.67 3.36 2.95
C THR A 4 -9.07 3.92 4.33
N GLU A 5 -10.09 3.34 4.95
CA GLU A 5 -10.53 3.71 6.29
C GLU A 5 -9.50 3.38 7.36
N PHE A 6 -8.79 2.25 7.23
CA PHE A 6 -7.69 1.89 8.13
C PHE A 6 -6.61 2.96 8.13
N HIS A 7 -6.07 3.30 6.96
CA HIS A 7 -5.02 4.30 6.82
C HIS A 7 -5.48 5.69 7.29
N ALA A 8 -6.69 6.11 6.93
CA ALA A 8 -7.25 7.38 7.39
C ALA A 8 -7.33 7.45 8.91
N THR A 9 -7.66 6.35 9.57
CA THR A 9 -7.77 6.26 11.04
C THR A 9 -6.39 6.41 11.69
N VAL A 10 -5.39 5.65 11.23
CA VAL A 10 -4.02 5.71 11.78
C VAL A 10 -3.40 7.11 11.59
N VAL A 11 -3.57 7.70 10.40
CA VAL A 11 -3.04 9.03 10.08
C VAL A 11 -3.67 10.12 10.93
N ARG A 12 -5.00 10.11 11.12
CA ARG A 12 -5.67 11.08 12.01
C ARG A 12 -5.25 10.88 13.46
N ALA A 13 -5.14 9.62 13.92
CA ALA A 13 -4.74 9.30 15.28
C ALA A 13 -3.32 9.78 15.61
N SER A 14 -2.44 9.91 14.60
CA SER A 14 -1.08 10.40 14.83
C SER A 14 -0.99 11.91 15.06
N GLY A 15 -2.06 12.68 14.81
CA GLY A 15 -2.07 14.15 14.92
C GLY A 15 -1.05 14.86 14.02
N ASN A 16 -0.55 14.18 12.97
CA ASN A 16 0.54 14.68 12.14
C ASN A 16 -0.02 15.24 10.83
N ARG A 17 -0.13 16.58 10.76
CA ARG A 17 -0.66 17.29 9.58
C ARG A 17 0.11 16.97 8.28
N THR A 18 1.40 16.65 8.38
CA THR A 18 2.19 16.25 7.20
C THR A 18 1.71 14.89 6.69
N LEU A 19 1.46 13.93 7.57
CA LEU A 19 0.90 12.63 7.18
C LEU A 19 -0.51 12.76 6.64
N GLU A 20 -1.36 13.62 7.22
CA GLU A 20 -2.70 13.90 6.69
C GLU A 20 -2.66 14.45 5.27
N ARG A 21 -1.76 15.42 5.01
CA ARG A 21 -1.58 15.97 3.67
C ARG A 21 -1.08 14.91 2.69
N ILE A 22 -0.06 14.13 3.06
CA ILE A 22 0.46 13.04 2.22
C ILE A 22 -0.63 12.02 1.92
N TRP A 23 -1.40 11.60 2.93
CA TRP A 23 -2.48 10.65 2.76
C TRP A 23 -3.58 11.18 1.83
N SER A 24 -3.96 12.45 1.93
CA SER A 24 -4.95 13.05 1.03
C SER A 24 -4.55 13.00 -0.45
N MET A 25 -3.25 13.00 -0.75
CA MET A 25 -2.73 12.87 -2.11
C MET A 25 -2.66 11.41 -2.55
N LEU A 26 -2.37 10.48 -1.64
CA LEU A 26 -2.21 9.05 -1.93
C LEU A 26 -3.53 8.26 -1.96
N GLU A 27 -4.53 8.67 -1.18
CA GLU A 27 -5.80 7.96 -1.01
C GLU A 27 -6.52 7.63 -2.34
N PRO A 28 -6.60 8.55 -3.32
CA PRO A 28 -7.23 8.26 -4.60
C PRO A 28 -6.52 7.14 -5.38
N TYR A 29 -5.19 7.08 -5.28
CA TYR A 29 -4.38 6.04 -5.90
C TYR A 29 -4.57 4.71 -5.18
N ALA A 30 -4.60 4.71 -3.84
CA ALA A 30 -4.86 3.51 -3.05
C ALA A 30 -6.24 2.90 -3.37
N ARG A 31 -7.28 3.72 -3.56
CA ARG A 31 -8.61 3.25 -4.01
C ARG A 31 -8.57 2.64 -5.40
N THR A 32 -7.90 3.32 -6.34
CA THR A 32 -7.77 2.85 -7.72
C THR A 32 -7.03 1.52 -7.78
N TYR A 33 -5.93 1.40 -7.03
CA TYR A 33 -5.16 0.16 -6.90
C TYR A 33 -6.03 -0.99 -6.37
N VAL A 34 -6.73 -0.80 -5.25
CA VAL A 34 -7.64 -1.82 -4.70
C VAL A 34 -8.72 -2.20 -5.70
N THR A 35 -9.25 -1.25 -6.47
CA THR A 35 -10.30 -1.49 -7.48
C THR A 35 -9.76 -2.21 -8.72
N ALA A 36 -8.55 -1.86 -9.18
CA ALA A 36 -7.91 -2.49 -10.33
C ALA A 36 -7.52 -3.94 -10.06
N MET A 37 -7.29 -4.30 -8.79
CA MET A 37 -7.11 -5.68 -8.35
C MET A 37 -8.41 -6.53 -8.39
N VAL A 38 -9.60 -5.96 -8.59
CA VAL A 38 -10.88 -6.62 -8.26
C VAL A 38 -11.24 -7.89 -9.06
N PRO A 39 -10.75 -8.22 -10.26
CA PRO A 39 -11.05 -9.54 -10.83
C PRO A 39 -10.16 -10.64 -10.20
N GLY A 40 -10.63 -11.25 -9.10
CA GLY A 40 -10.03 -12.46 -8.51
C GLY A 40 -9.05 -12.27 -7.35
N THR A 41 -8.82 -11.02 -6.89
CA THR A 41 -7.95 -10.76 -5.72
C THR A 41 -8.63 -11.12 -4.41
N ASP A 42 -7.90 -11.83 -3.55
CA ASP A 42 -8.34 -12.13 -2.19
C ASP A 42 -8.31 -10.87 -1.29
N LEU A 43 -9.47 -10.24 -1.14
CA LEU A 43 -9.66 -9.10 -0.23
C LEU A 43 -9.38 -9.46 1.23
N THR A 44 -9.50 -10.74 1.60
CA THR A 44 -9.16 -11.24 2.93
C THR A 44 -7.66 -11.14 3.13
N TRP A 45 -6.88 -11.58 2.15
CA TRP A 45 -5.43 -11.45 2.17
C TRP A 45 -4.98 -9.99 2.30
N LEU A 46 -5.58 -9.06 1.53
CA LEU A 46 -5.28 -7.63 1.68
C LEU A 46 -5.58 -7.10 3.09
N THR A 47 -6.65 -7.58 3.72
CA THR A 47 -7.04 -7.15 5.07
C THR A 47 -6.14 -7.76 6.14
N GLN A 48 -5.68 -9.00 5.98
CA GLN A 48 -4.79 -9.69 6.91
C GLN A 48 -3.46 -8.96 7.12
N ARG A 49 -2.98 -8.23 6.11
CA ARG A 49 -1.73 -7.46 6.19
C ARG A 49 -1.77 -6.33 7.23
N HIS A 50 -2.96 -5.88 7.64
CA HIS A 50 -3.10 -4.90 8.72
C HIS A 50 -2.97 -5.48 10.12
N VAL A 51 -3.12 -6.81 10.30
CA VAL A 51 -3.21 -7.43 11.63
C VAL A 51 -1.96 -7.14 12.46
N GLY A 52 -0.77 -7.30 11.90
CA GLY A 52 0.48 -7.03 12.63
C GLY A 52 0.64 -5.57 13.07
N ILE A 53 0.04 -4.62 12.34
CA ILE A 53 0.01 -3.20 12.74
C ILE A 53 -0.94 -3.01 13.91
N VAL A 54 -2.14 -3.60 13.85
CA VAL A 54 -3.14 -3.51 14.93
C VAL A 54 -2.58 -4.13 16.21
N GLU A 55 -1.98 -5.31 16.14
CA GLU A 55 -1.36 -5.98 17.29
C GLU A 55 -0.27 -5.12 17.94
N ALA A 56 0.58 -4.46 17.13
CA ALA A 56 1.60 -3.56 17.64
C ALA A 56 1.02 -2.29 18.29
N LEU A 57 -0.06 -1.73 17.72
CA LEU A 57 -0.78 -0.60 18.29
C LEU A 57 -1.48 -0.97 19.61
N GLU A 58 -2.13 -2.14 19.68
CA GLU A 58 -2.77 -2.66 20.89
C GLU A 58 -1.76 -2.92 22.00
N ALA A 59 -0.57 -3.43 21.66
CA ALA A 59 0.55 -3.59 22.57
C ALA A 59 1.18 -2.24 23.01
N ARG A 60 0.76 -1.12 22.41
CA ARG A 60 1.31 0.22 22.63
C ARG A 60 2.82 0.30 22.40
N ASP A 61 3.31 -0.44 21.40
CA ASP A 61 4.71 -0.45 21.01
C ASP A 61 4.91 0.40 19.75
N PRO A 62 5.36 1.67 19.87
CA PRO A 62 5.47 2.57 18.75
C PRO A 62 6.54 2.16 17.73
N GLU A 63 7.62 1.51 18.18
CA GLU A 63 8.69 1.05 17.29
C GLU A 63 8.22 -0.14 16.45
N ARG A 64 7.56 -1.12 17.10
CA ARG A 64 6.95 -2.24 16.38
C ARG A 64 5.85 -1.78 15.42
N ALA A 65 5.02 -0.83 15.82
CA ALA A 65 3.97 -0.29 14.95
C ALA A 65 4.57 0.43 13.74
N GLY A 66 5.64 1.20 13.94
CA GLY A 66 6.38 1.85 12.88
C GLY A 66 7.01 0.85 11.90
N GLU A 67 7.65 -0.21 12.40
CA GLU A 67 8.24 -1.24 11.56
C GLU A 67 7.18 -2.05 10.79
N ALA A 68 6.10 -2.46 11.45
CA ALA A 68 4.99 -3.15 10.80
C ALA A 68 4.38 -2.32 9.65
N MET A 69 4.25 -1.00 9.85
CA MET A 69 3.77 -0.09 8.80
C MET A 69 4.77 0.03 7.63
N ARG A 70 6.09 0.03 7.90
CA ARG A 70 7.11 0.05 6.83
C ARG A 70 7.07 -1.24 6.01
N VAL A 71 6.96 -2.39 6.66
CA VAL A 71 6.81 -3.68 5.98
C VAL A 71 5.56 -3.67 5.10
N HIS A 72 4.40 -3.29 5.65
CA HIS A 72 3.15 -3.16 4.89
C HIS A 72 3.28 -2.25 3.66
N ALA A 73 3.96 -1.11 3.79
CA ALA A 73 4.19 -0.22 2.65
C ALA A 73 5.07 -0.86 1.55
N ARG A 74 6.08 -1.67 1.92
CA ARG A 74 6.95 -2.36 0.96
C ARG A 74 6.23 -3.47 0.21
N GLU A 75 5.44 -4.33 0.87
CA GLU A 75 4.75 -5.39 0.12
C GLU A 75 3.61 -4.79 -0.75
N ALA A 76 3.08 -3.62 -0.41
CA ALA A 76 2.21 -2.87 -1.31
C ALA A 76 2.94 -2.35 -2.56
N GLN A 77 4.19 -1.90 -2.42
CA GLN A 77 5.04 -1.50 -3.55
C GLN A 77 5.28 -2.67 -4.51
N GLU A 78 5.59 -3.86 -4.00
CA GLU A 78 5.83 -5.06 -4.82
C GLU A 78 4.62 -5.41 -5.68
N LEU A 79 3.42 -5.35 -5.11
CA LEU A 79 2.19 -5.60 -5.85
C LEU A 79 1.91 -4.54 -6.91
N ILE A 80 2.15 -3.26 -6.60
CA ILE A 80 1.98 -2.16 -7.57
C ILE A 80 2.90 -2.37 -8.77
N LEU A 81 4.16 -2.75 -8.53
CA LEU A 81 5.12 -3.03 -9.60
C LEU A 81 4.70 -4.26 -10.43
N ALA A 82 4.25 -5.33 -9.78
CA ALA A 82 3.75 -6.51 -10.49
C ALA A 82 2.52 -6.20 -11.35
N MET A 83 1.63 -5.32 -10.87
CA MET A 83 0.48 -4.86 -11.65
C MET A 83 0.89 -4.01 -12.85
N ASP A 84 1.86 -3.09 -12.69
CA ASP A 84 2.38 -2.27 -13.78
C ASP A 84 2.95 -3.15 -14.91
N GLU A 85 3.75 -4.16 -14.54
CA GLU A 85 4.28 -5.15 -15.49
C GLU A 85 3.17 -5.94 -16.18
N SER A 86 2.12 -6.33 -15.46
CA SER A 86 0.98 -7.07 -16.01
C SER A 86 0.07 -6.22 -16.91
N MET A 87 -0.11 -4.93 -16.62
CA MET A 87 -1.00 -4.04 -17.39
C MET A 87 -0.32 -3.48 -18.63
N PHE A 88 0.99 -3.22 -18.58
CA PHE A 88 1.71 -2.51 -19.64
C PHE A 88 2.81 -3.33 -20.33
N GLY A 89 3.05 -4.57 -19.88
CA GLY A 89 4.07 -5.45 -20.45
C GLY A 89 5.49 -5.01 -20.12
N LYS A 90 6.41 -5.97 -19.91
CA LYS A 90 7.83 -5.70 -19.74
C LYS A 90 8.33 -4.86 -20.92
N LYS A 91 8.79 -3.62 -20.69
CA LYS A 91 9.44 -2.82 -21.75
C LYS A 91 10.54 -3.69 -22.34
N THR A 92 10.35 -4.15 -23.57
CA THR A 92 11.42 -4.78 -24.34
C THR A 92 12.50 -3.72 -24.50
N SER A 93 13.66 -3.96 -23.89
CA SER A 93 14.89 -3.27 -24.25
C SER A 93 15.11 -3.53 -25.74
N GLY A 94 14.74 -2.54 -26.56
CA GLY A 94 15.10 -2.49 -27.96
C GLY A 94 16.59 -2.19 -28.02
N ALA A 95 17.35 -3.22 -28.42
CA ALA A 95 18.75 -3.14 -28.74
C ALA A 95 19.00 -2.14 -29.88
N GLU A 96 20.16 -1.47 -29.77
CA GLU A 96 21.07 -1.05 -30.84
C GLU A 96 20.51 -1.08 -32.27
N GLY A 97 20.35 0.11 -32.85
CA GLY A 97 20.41 0.31 -34.30
C GLY A 97 21.71 1.02 -34.64
N ASP A 98 22.74 0.22 -34.93
CA ASP A 98 23.92 0.63 -35.69
C ASP A 98 23.59 0.38 -37.17
N ASP A 99 23.40 1.46 -37.94
CA ASP A 99 23.75 1.60 -39.37
C ASP A 99 23.67 3.08 -39.80
#